data_AF-A0AAW8PW13-F1
#
_entry.id   AF-A0AAW8PW13-F1
#
_cell.length_a   1.000
_cell.length_b   1.000
_cell.length_c   1.000
_cell.angle_alpha   90.00
_cell.angle_beta   90.00
_cell.angle_gamma   90.00
#
_symmetry.space_group_name_H-M   'P 1'
#
loop_
_entity.id
_entity.type
_entity.pdbx_description
1 polymer ?
#
loop_
_entity_poly.entity_id
_entity_poly.type
_entity_poly.pdbx_seq_one_letter_code
_entity_poly.pdbx_strand_id
1 'polypeptide(L)' 'MNEAQIIYYDLLPDYTVSVLVKGCDEWDLLKSMSHLESWASSQFASYELVSITNTTVEQRINLGVFDDYCN' A
#
# COMPACT_ATOMS: atom_id res chain seq x y z
N MET A 1 -17.93 10.51 7.85
CA MET A 1 -17.46 10.32 6.47
C MET A 1 -16.53 9.13 6.54
N ASN A 2 -16.85 8.02 5.88
CA ASN A 2 -15.94 6.88 5.88
C ASN A 2 -14.83 7.22 4.86
N GLU A 3 -13.69 7.68 5.36
CA GLU A 3 -12.54 7.96 4.50
C GLU A 3 -12.05 6.62 3.92
N ALA A 4 -11.75 6.61 2.62
CA ALA A 4 -11.27 5.39 1.96
C ALA A 4 -9.91 5.00 2.55
N GLN A 5 -9.69 3.71 2.80
CA GLN A 5 -8.40 3.23 3.29
C GLN A 5 -7.33 3.38 2.22
N ILE A 6 -6.24 4.10 2.51
CA ILE A 6 -5.11 4.21 1.60
C ILE A 6 -4.23 2.98 1.76
N ILE A 7 -3.91 2.34 0.63
CA ILE A 7 -3.03 1.18 0.55
C ILE A 7 -1.94 1.51 -0.47
N TYR A 8 -0.71 1.63 0.02
CA TYR A 8 0.46 1.78 -0.83
C TYR A 8 0.89 0.41 -1.34
N TYR A 9 1.27 0.31 -2.62
CA TYR A 9 1.75 -0.94 -3.18
C TYR A 9 2.97 -0.76 -4.10
N ASP A 10 3.88 -1.70 -4.04
CA ASP A 10 5.12 -1.76 -4.82
C ASP A 10 5.17 -3.07 -5.61
N LEU A 11 5.15 -2.97 -6.93
CA LEU A 11 5.25 -4.14 -7.81
C LEU A 11 6.72 -4.49 -8.02
N LEU A 12 7.11 -5.64 -7.49
CA LEU A 12 8.48 -6.12 -7.57
C LEU A 12 8.80 -6.78 -8.93
N PRO A 13 10.08 -6.89 -9.31
CA PRO A 13 10.49 -7.48 -10.59
C PRO A 13 10.09 -8.94 -10.79
N ASP A 14 9.81 -9.67 -9.69
CA ASP A 14 9.33 -11.05 -9.69
C ASP A 14 7.79 -11.16 -9.76
N TYR A 15 7.10 -10.04 -10.04
CA TYR A 15 5.64 -9.90 -10.09
C TYR A 15 4.91 -10.03 -8.75
N THR A 16 5.64 -10.15 -7.64
CA THR A 16 5.06 -10.03 -6.31
C THR A 16 4.74 -8.58 -6.00
N VAL A 17 3.83 -8.36 -5.05
CA VAL A 17 3.36 -7.03 -4.69
C VAL A 17 3.56 -6.83 -3.20
N SER A 18 4.44 -5.90 -2.84
CA SER A 18 4.60 -5.45 -1.46
C SER A 18 3.53 -4.41 -1.16
N VAL A 19 2.85 -4.50 -0.03
CA VAL A 19 1.74 -3.61 0.32
C VAL A 19 1.91 -3.05 1.72
N LEU A 20 1.51 -1.79 1.91
CA LEU A 20 1.46 -1.11 3.19
C LEU A 20 0.12 -0.42 3.34
N VAL A 21 -0.61 -0.75 4.39
CA VAL A 21 -1.82 -0.03 4.76
C VAL A 21 -1.42 1.25 5.50
N LYS A 22 -1.96 2.39 5.10
CA LYS A 22 -1.71 3.65 5.81
C LYS A 22 -2.14 3.52 7.27
N GLY A 23 -1.24 3.87 8.19
CA GLY A 23 -1.41 3.67 9.64
C GLY A 23 -0.80 2.38 10.19
N CYS A 24 -0.28 1.50 9.34
CA CYS A 24 0.47 0.31 9.74
C CYS A 24 1.97 0.49 9.49
N ASP A 25 2.78 -0.21 10.29
CA ASP A 25 4.24 -0.29 10.15
C ASP A 25 4.70 -1.59 9.48
N GLU A 26 3.81 -2.57 9.34
CA GLU A 26 4.09 -3.85 8.72
C GLU A 26 3.76 -3.87 7.23
N TRP A 27 4.73 -4.30 6.43
CA TRP A 27 4.55 -4.56 5.01
C TRP A 27 4.14 -6.02 4.80
N ASP A 28 3.09 -6.22 4.02
CA ASP A 28 2.66 -7.54 3.56
C ASP A 28 3.16 -7.81 2.14
N LEU A 29 3.40 -9.09 1.83
CA LEU A 29 3.80 -9.51 0.50
C LEU A 29 2.73 -10.40 -0.14
N LEU A 30 2.25 -9.99 -1.30
CA LEU A 30 1.24 -10.69 -2.07
C LEU A 30 1.82 -11.26 -3.36
N LYS A 31 1.18 -12.33 -3.85
CA LYS A 31 1.66 -13.09 -5.01
C LYS A 31 1.51 -12.35 -6.34
N SER A 32 0.56 -11.41 -6.44
CA SER A 32 0.30 -10.61 -7.63
C SER A 32 -0.70 -9.48 -7.36
N MET A 33 -0.86 -8.57 -8.32
CA MET A 33 -1.86 -7.47 -8.25
C MET A 33 -3.30 -7.98 -8.07
N SER A 34 -3.67 -9.09 -8.71
CA SER A 34 -5.02 -9.66 -8.54
C SER A 34 -5.27 -10.13 -7.09
N HIS A 35 -4.22 -10.58 -6.39
CA HIS A 35 -4.33 -10.93 -4.98
C HIS A 35 -4.48 -9.67 -4.11
N LEU A 36 -3.81 -8.57 -4.45
CA LEU A 36 -3.99 -7.27 -3.79
C LEU A 36 -5.43 -6.78 -3.90
N GLU A 37 -5.99 -6.75 -5.10
CA GLU A 37 -7.38 -6.29 -5.31
C GLU A 37 -8.39 -7.17 -4.57
N SER A 38 -8.19 -8.49 -4.63
CA SER A 38 -9.04 -9.47 -3.93
C SER A 38 -8.96 -9.33 -2.41
N TRP A 39 -7.75 -9.11 -1.88
CA TRP A 39 -7.53 -8.90 -0.45
C TRP A 39 -8.12 -7.56 0.01
N ALA A 40 -7.84 -6.47 -0.71
CA ALA A 40 -8.34 -5.13 -0.36
C ALA A 40 -9.87 -5.07 -0.38
N SER A 41 -10.51 -5.68 -1.40
CA SER A 41 -11.98 -5.79 -1.48
C SER A 41 -12.61 -6.63 -0.36
N SER A 42 -11.84 -7.55 0.23
CA SER A 42 -12.29 -8.38 1.35
C SER A 42 -12.13 -7.69 2.70
N GLN A 43 -11.08 -6.90 2.87
CA GLN A 43 -10.76 -6.22 4.13
C GLN A 43 -11.47 -4.87 4.28
N PHE A 44 -11.63 -4.11 3.20
CA PHE A 44 -12.05 -2.72 3.26
C PHE A 44 -13.30 -2.47 2.42
N ALA A 45 -14.26 -1.74 3.00
CA ALA A 45 -15.48 -1.33 2.29
C ALA A 45 -15.21 -0.23 1.23
N SER A 46 -14.15 0.56 1.42
CA SER A 46 -13.68 1.57 0.48
C SER A 46 -12.18 1.74 0.66
N TYR A 47 -11.42 1.69 -0.43
CA TYR A 47 -9.96 1.79 -0.42
C TYR A 47 -9.44 2.51 -1.67
N GLU A 48 -8.24 3.06 -1.55
CA GLU A 48 -7.48 3.68 -2.64
C GLU A 48 -6.11 2.99 -2.76
N LEU A 49 -5.80 2.51 -3.96
CA LEU A 49 -4.50 1.89 -4.24
C LEU A 49 -3.54 2.94 -4.79
N VAL A 50 -2.45 3.17 -4.07
CA VAL A 50 -1.41 4.13 -4.46
C VAL A 50 -0.16 3.37 -4.88
N SER A 51 0.17 3.45 -6.17
CA SER A 51 1.40 2.83 -6.69
C SER A 51 2.63 3.61 -6.24
N ILE A 52 3.53 2.93 -5.56
CA ILE A 52 4.88 3.43 -5.22
C ILE A 52 5.96 2.65 -5.98
N THR A 53 5.56 1.95 -7.05
CA THR A 53 6.48 1.21 -7.92
C THR A 53 7.47 2.15 -8.58
N ASN A 54 8.77 1.82 -8.52
CA ASN A 54 9.86 2.66 -9.05
C ASN A 54 9.92 4.08 -8.47
N THR A 55 9.36 4.32 -7.28
CA THR A 55 9.50 5.60 -6.57
C THR A 55 10.76 5.64 -5.72
N THR A 56 11.36 6.82 -5.57
CA THR A 56 12.47 7.06 -4.64
C THR A 56 11.97 7.20 -3.20
N VAL A 57 12.88 7.08 -2.23
CA VAL A 57 12.56 7.28 -0.81
C VAL A 57 11.94 8.66 -0.56
N GLU A 58 12.48 9.72 -1.18
CA GLU A 58 11.94 11.08 -1.06
C GLU A 58 10.51 11.21 -1.59
N GLN A 59 10.18 10.50 -2.69
CA GLN A 59 8.82 10.48 -3.22
C GLN A 59 7.86 9.77 -2.25
N ARG A 60 8.29 8.66 -1.65
CA ARG A 60 7.50 7.92 -0.65
C ARG A 60 7.26 8.74 0.61
N ILE A 61 8.24 9.52 1.06
CA ILE A 61 8.08 10.48 2.16
C ILE A 61 7.05 11.55 1.81
N ASN A 62 7.14 12.17 0.63
CA ASN A 62 6.17 13.19 0.20
C ASN A 62 4.74 12.64 0.03
N LEU A 63 4.60 11.34 -0.25
CA LEU A 63 3.31 10.64 -0.31
C LEU A 63 2.76 10.29 1.09
N GLY A 64 3.54 10.49 2.15
CA GLY A 64 3.15 10.11 3.51
C GLY A 64 3.13 8.60 3.73
N VAL A 65 3.93 7.83 2.97
CA VAL A 65 4.08 6.37 3.16
C VAL A 65 4.62 6.07 4.56
N PHE A 66 5.41 6.98 5.12
CA PHE A 66 6.05 6.86 6.43
C PHE A 66 5.53 7.87 7.47
N ASP A 67 4.48 8.64 7.15
CA ASP A 67 3.99 9.73 8.02
C ASP A 67 3.39 9.21 9.34
N ASP A 68 2.86 7.98 9.35
CA ASP A 68 2.29 7.33 10.53
C ASP A 68 3.35 6.69 11.45
N TYR A 69 4.64 6.96 11.24
CA TYR A 69 5.71 6.60 12.17
C TYR A 69 5.71 7.53 13.40
N CYS A 70 4.60 7.55 14.14
CA CYS A 70 4.52 8.26 15.42
C CYS A 70 5.25 7.45 16.49
N ASN A 71 6.48 7.89 16.79
CA ASN A 71 7.25 7.54 17.98
C ASN A 71 6.57 8.07 19.26
#